data_AF-A0A402A209-F1
#
_entry.id   AF-A0A402A209-F1
#
_cell.length_a   1.000
_cell.length_b   1.000
_cell.length_c   1.000
_cell.angle_alpha   90.00
_cell.angle_beta   90.00
_cell.angle_gamma   90.00
#
_symmetry.space_group_name_H-M   'P 1'
#
loop_
_entity.id
_entity.type
_entity.pdbx_description
1 polymer ?
#
loop_
_entity_poly.entity_id
_entity_poly.type
_entity_poly.pdbx_seq_one_letter_code
_entity_poly.pdbx_strand_id
1 'polypeptide(L)'
;MWKGKWFMTVIPSDQHITYQLQYRKCGKNSCSTCRNGQGHGPYWYAYWREGSRLRSGYVGKIHPGMQRNGTTKGVAAPLRPKEEVVAAQARL
;
A
#
# COMPACT_ATOMS: atom_id res chain seq x y z
N MET A 1 -19.53 -30.20 9.00
CA MET A 1 -19.27 -29.87 7.58
C MET A 1 -19.15 -28.34 7.42
N TRP A 2 -18.02 -27.72 7.82
CA TRP A 2 -17.85 -26.26 7.70
C TRP A 2 -17.40 -25.91 6.27
N LYS A 3 -18.35 -25.57 5.41
CA LYS A 3 -18.07 -24.93 4.11
C LYS A 3 -17.79 -23.45 4.36
N GLY A 4 -16.60 -23.14 4.87
CA GLY A 4 -16.12 -21.78 5.02
C GLY A 4 -15.83 -21.17 3.66
N LYS A 5 -16.82 -20.50 3.07
CA LYS A 5 -16.63 -19.71 1.85
C LYS A 5 -15.74 -18.53 2.23
N TRP A 6 -14.49 -18.57 1.77
CA TRP A 6 -13.52 -17.48 1.88
C TRP A 6 -14.02 -16.31 1.03
N PHE A 7 -14.93 -15.51 1.60
CA PHE A 7 -15.27 -14.23 1.03
C PHE A 7 -14.07 -13.31 1.28
N MET A 8 -13.11 -13.31 0.34
CA MET A 8 -12.25 -12.14 0.17
C MET A 8 -13.19 -10.95 0.12
N THR A 9 -13.01 -9.99 1.02
CA THR A 9 -13.94 -8.88 1.18
C THR A 9 -13.98 -8.07 -0.12
N VAL A 10 -15.01 -8.30 -0.94
CA VAL A 10 -15.27 -7.51 -2.15
C VAL A 10 -15.84 -6.18 -1.71
N ILE A 11 -15.12 -5.10 -1.98
CA ILE A 11 -15.60 -3.73 -1.74
C ILE A 11 -16.58 -3.40 -2.87
N PRO A 12 -17.84 -3.07 -2.57
CA PRO A 12 -18.81 -2.74 -3.61
C PRO A 12 -18.43 -1.42 -4.31
N SER A 13 -18.56 -1.37 -5.63
CA SER A 13 -18.30 -0.16 -6.43
C SER A 13 -19.54 0.71 -6.65
N ASP A 14 -20.74 0.15 -6.38
CA ASP A 14 -22.05 0.75 -6.58
C ASP A 14 -22.61 1.46 -5.33
N GLN A 15 -21.83 1.51 -4.24
CA GLN A 15 -22.24 2.11 -2.96
C GLN A 15 -21.35 3.29 -2.57
N HIS A 16 -21.84 4.12 -1.65
CA HIS A 16 -21.01 5.15 -1.03
C HIS A 16 -19.96 4.51 -0.12
N ILE A 17 -18.69 4.68 -0.50
CA ILE A 17 -17.54 4.17 0.25
C ILE A 17 -16.80 5.33 0.92
N THR A 18 -16.57 5.19 2.23
CA THR A 18 -15.65 6.06 2.96
C THR A 18 -14.32 5.37 3.15
N TYR A 19 -13.24 6.04 2.78
CA TYR A 19 -11.88 5.53 2.97
C TYR A 19 -11.21 6.20 4.17
N GLN A 20 -10.54 5.42 5.01
CA GLN A 20 -9.81 5.94 6.17
C GLN A 20 -8.47 5.21 6.36
N LEU A 21 -7.46 5.97 6.77
CA LEU A 21 -6.14 5.47 7.15
C LEU A 21 -6.16 4.91 8.57
N GLN A 22 -5.60 3.71 8.76
CA GLN A 22 -5.54 3.03 10.04
C GLN A 22 -4.21 2.32 10.28
N TYR A 23 -3.74 2.39 11.52
CA TYR A 23 -2.65 1.57 12.03
C TYR A 23 -3.20 0.26 12.62
N ARG A 24 -2.45 -0.84 12.48
CA ARG A 24 -2.81 -2.17 12.98
C ARG A 24 -1.73 -2.73 13.88
N LYS A 25 -2.15 -3.27 15.03
CA LYS A 25 -1.27 -4.05 15.91
C LYS A 25 -1.21 -5.49 15.37
N CYS A 26 0.00 -6.05 15.26
CA CYS A 26 0.19 -7.40 14.72
C CYS A 26 0.01 -8.51 15.77
N GLY A 27 -0.20 -8.18 17.03
CA GLY A 27 -0.39 -9.13 18.14
C GLY A 27 0.89 -9.81 18.64
N LYS A 28 2.03 -9.67 17.95
CA LYS A 28 3.30 -10.26 18.39
C LYS A 28 3.87 -9.47 19.56
N ASN A 29 4.10 -10.15 20.70
CA ASN A 29 4.70 -9.52 21.88
C ASN A 29 6.06 -8.88 21.56
N SER A 30 6.90 -9.51 20.74
CA SER A 30 8.24 -9.02 20.36
C SER A 30 8.25 -7.85 19.37
N CYS A 31 7.10 -7.39 18.86
CA CYS A 31 7.07 -6.32 17.88
C CYS A 31 7.29 -4.94 18.50
N SER A 32 8.49 -4.39 18.34
CA SER A 32 8.86 -3.04 18.81
C SER A 32 8.01 -1.94 18.18
N THR A 33 7.71 -2.02 16.87
CA THR A 33 6.83 -1.07 16.16
C THR A 33 5.44 -1.00 16.81
N CYS A 34 4.90 -2.13 17.24
CA CYS A 34 3.59 -2.18 17.91
C CYS A 34 3.66 -1.77 19.38
N ARG A 35 4.76 -2.07 20.07
CA ARG A 35 4.93 -1.74 21.49
C ARG A 35 5.20 -0.26 21.73
N ASN A 36 6.07 0.33 20.90
CA ASN A 36 6.60 1.68 21.11
C ASN A 36 5.91 2.73 20.24
N GLY A 37 5.02 2.34 19.32
CA GLY A 37 4.39 3.23 18.36
C GLY A 37 2.94 2.88 18.05
N GLN A 38 2.36 3.54 17.05
CA GLN A 38 0.95 3.38 16.67
C GLN A 38 0.61 1.98 16.11
N GLY A 39 1.61 1.24 15.64
CA GLY A 39 1.46 -0.06 14.99
C GLY A 39 1.87 0.00 13.53
N HIS A 40 1.56 -1.05 12.77
CA HIS A 40 1.87 -1.13 11.35
C HIS A 40 0.87 -0.30 10.55
N GLY A 41 1.38 0.53 9.64
CA GLY A 41 0.55 1.36 8.78
C GLY A 41 1.15 2.76 8.59
N PRO A 42 0.33 3.75 8.21
CA PRO A 42 -1.12 3.62 8.07
C PRO A 42 -1.52 2.87 6.79
N TYR A 43 -2.61 2.12 6.85
CA TYR A 43 -3.21 1.44 5.70
C TYR A 43 -4.60 1.99 5.43
N TRP A 44 -4.98 2.02 4.16
CA TRP A 44 -6.33 2.33 3.73
C TRP A 44 -7.28 1.17 4.03
N TYR A 45 -8.41 1.53 4.60
CA TYR A 45 -9.59 0.69 4.74
C TYR A 45 -10.79 1.39 4.11
N ALA A 46 -11.65 0.60 3.47
CA ALA A 46 -12.94 1.01 2.96
C ALA A 46 -14.03 0.72 3.99
N TYR A 47 -15.04 1.58 4.05
CA TYR A 47 -16.21 1.44 4.91
C TYR A 47 -17.48 1.69 4.11
N TRP A 48 -18.47 0.80 4.26
CA TRP A 48 -19.77 0.90 3.60
C TRP A 48 -20.87 0.24 4.45
N ARG A 49 -22.13 0.50 4.12
CA ARG A 49 -23.28 -0.09 4.81
C ARG A 49 -23.87 -1.22 3.98
N GLU A 50 -23.98 -2.39 4.58
CA GLU A 50 -24.76 -3.51 4.05
C GLU A 50 -26.01 -3.67 4.93
N GLY A 51 -27.13 -3.09 4.48
CA GLY A 51 -28.33 -2.96 5.31
C GLY A 51 -28.05 -2.18 6.60
N SER A 52 -28.33 -2.81 7.74
CA SER A 52 -28.08 -2.21 9.06
C SER A 52 -26.63 -2.35 9.55
N ARG A 53 -25.77 -3.09 8.85
CA ARG A 53 -24.42 -3.41 9.29
C ARG A 53 -23.38 -2.55 8.61
N LEU A 54 -22.48 -1.94 9.40
CA LEU A 54 -21.27 -1.34 8.87
C LEU A 54 -20.28 -2.46 8.51
N ARG A 55 -19.81 -2.45 7.27
CA ARG A 55 -18.76 -3.34 6.77
C ARG A 55 -17.48 -2.57 6.57
N SER A 56 -16.37 -3.30 6.60
CA SER A 56 -15.04 -2.75 6.33
C SER A 56 -14.21 -3.71 5.50
N GLY A 57 -13.36 -3.18 4.63
CA GLY A 57 -12.46 -3.95 3.78
C GLY A 57 -11.05 -3.36 3.77
N TYR A 58 -10.04 -4.22 3.75
CA TYR A 58 -8.65 -3.79 3.61
C TYR A 58 -8.36 -3.41 2.16
N VAL A 59 -7.76 -2.24 1.95
CA VAL A 59 -7.41 -1.73 0.62
C VAL A 59 -5.91 -1.85 0.37
N GLY A 60 -5.09 -1.46 1.34
CA GLY A 60 -3.62 -1.48 1.20
C GLY A 60 -2.96 -0.15 1.53
N LYS A 61 -1.81 0.12 0.91
CA LYS A 61 -1.01 1.33 1.18
C LYS A 61 -1.40 2.54 0.33
N ILE A 62 -2.03 2.30 -0.82
CA ILE A 62 -2.35 3.33 -1.81
C ILE A 62 -3.86 3.55 -1.82
N HIS A 63 -4.29 4.80 -1.74
CA HIS A 63 -5.71 5.16 -1.83
C HIS A 63 -6.25 4.75 -3.21
N PRO A 64 -7.48 4.22 -3.34
CA PRO A 64 -8.02 3.81 -4.64
C PRO A 64 -8.06 4.94 -5.67
N GLY A 65 -8.36 6.16 -5.24
CA GLY A 65 -8.30 7.36 -6.10
C GLY A 65 -6.89 7.78 -6.54
N MET A 66 -5.83 7.16 -6.01
CA MET A 66 -4.43 7.38 -6.38
C MET A 66 -3.84 6.20 -7.16
N GLN A 67 -4.56 5.09 -7.30
CA GLN A 67 -4.12 3.97 -8.12
C GLN A 67 -4.05 4.45 -9.58
N ARG A 68 -2.83 4.64 -10.10
CA ARG A 68 -2.64 4.90 -11.52
C ARG A 68 -3.10 3.63 -12.25
N ASN A 69 -4.21 3.70 -12.96
CA ASN A 69 -4.68 2.62 -13.82
C ASN A 69 -3.50 2.14 -14.67
N GLY A 70 -3.04 0.91 -14.43
CA GLY A 70 -1.85 0.38 -15.05
C GLY A 70 -2.02 0.29 -16.57
N THR A 71 -1.39 1.21 -17.29
CA THR A 71 -1.01 0.99 -18.68
C THR A 71 0.46 1.36 -18.84
N THR A 72 1.17 0.34 -19.33
CA THR A 72 2.60 0.23 -19.65
C THR A 72 3.54 -0.19 -18.51
N LYS A 73 3.93 -1.47 -18.58
CA LYS A 73 5.34 -1.86 -18.40
C LYS A 73 6.19 -0.90 -19.25
N GLY A 74 6.77 0.11 -18.62
CA GLY A 74 7.71 1.05 -19.25
C GLY A 74 9.12 0.75 -18.78
N VAL A 75 9.81 -0.09 -19.56
CA VAL A 75 11.22 0.03 -19.99
C VAL A 75 12.19 0.69 -19.00
N ALA A 76 13.16 -0.10 -18.55
CA ALA A 76 14.36 0.37 -17.88
C ALA A 76 14.96 1.57 -18.63
N ALA A 77 15.02 2.73 -17.97
CA ALA A 77 15.88 3.80 -18.42
C ALA A 77 17.33 3.28 -18.43
N PRO A 78 18.11 3.49 -19.50
CA PRO A 78 19.52 3.13 -19.46
C PRO A 78 20.18 3.96 -18.37
N LEU A 79 20.85 3.27 -17.46
CA LEU A 79 21.72 3.85 -16.45
C LEU A 79 22.70 4.78 -17.17
N ARG A 80 22.67 6.07 -16.82
CA ARG A 80 23.68 7.03 -17.30
C ARG A 80 25.07 6.50 -16.91
N PRO A 81 26.06 6.49 -17.81
CA PRO A 81 27.44 6.23 -17.43
C PRO A 81 27.89 7.27 -16.41
N LYS A 82 28.51 6.79 -15.33
CA LYS A 82 29.23 7.60 -14.35
C LYS A 82 30.20 8.55 -15.07
N GLU A 83 30.10 9.83 -14.77
CA GLU A 83 30.99 10.86 -15.25
C GLU A 83 32.44 10.48 -14.89
N GLU A 84 33.26 10.37 -15.94
CA GLU A 84 34.70 10.19 -15.90
C GLU A 84 35.31 11.50 -15.39
N VAL A 85 35.73 11.50 -14.13
CA VAL A 85 36.41 12.64 -13.52
C VAL A 85 37.91 12.61 -13.84
N VAL A 86 38.33 13.72 -14.44
CA VAL A 86 39.69 14.29 -14.53
C VAL A 86 40.56 13.84 -15.70
N ALA A 87 40.44 14.65 -16.76
CA ALA A 87 41.46 14.83 -17.78
C ALA A 87 42.78 15.34 -17.18
N ALA A 88 43.86 14.82 -17.76
CA ALA A 88 45.24 15.13 -17.51
C ALA A 88 45.58 16.62 -17.61
N GLN A 89 46.52 17.06 -16.76
CA GLN A 89 47.58 17.98 -17.20
C GLN A 89 48.91 17.52 -16.60
N ALA A 90 49.70 16.86 -17.46
CA ALA A 90 51.13 16.68 -17.28
C ALA A 90 51.85 17.88 -17.95
N ARG A 91 52.70 18.53 -17.14
CA ARG A 91 53.95 19.25 -17.46
C ARG A 91 54.14 19.88 -18.85
N LEU A 92 54.48 21.18 -18.83
CA LEU A 92 55.84 21.68 -19.11
C LEU A 92 56.08 22.94 -18.29
#